data_AF-Q9PA56-F1
#
_entry.id   AF-Q9PA56-F1
#
_cell.length_a   1.000
_cell.length_b   1.000
_cell.length_c   1.000
_cell.angle_alpha   90.00
_cell.angle_beta   90.00
_cell.angle_gamma   90.00
#
_symmetry.space_group_name_H-M   'P 1'
#
loop_
_entity.id
_entity.type
_entity.pdbx_description
1 polymer ?
#
loop_
_entity_poly.entity_id
_entity_poly.type
_entity_poly.pdbx_seq_one_letter_code
_entity_poly.pdbx_strand_id
1 'polypeptide(L)'
;MRLTPQCIKKDIDGLISKLIEQGVCDDSNFSAIRCSGGKTEISFSGAQHLSIALRDIEYTEMYSALADKRSYNMKLIDGALLQMMYRLENDGLLQHRLGFYPAPHLRPFQDDPDTYVCDALFIEIVERRIVPFPLRFDFDAREGIYVDGAHPKSHLTLGDVTGCRIPVSAPLTPRWFVEFILRHFYQTKQHDFISGLPQHSIKFATSITRHEADLMHLVIPY
;
A
#
# COMPACT_ATOMS: atom_id res chain seq x y z
N MET A 1 13.64 -0.59 18.98
CA MET A 1 13.21 -1.98 18.75
C MET A 1 14.02 -2.54 17.59
N ARG A 2 14.55 -3.76 17.67
CA ARG A 2 15.23 -4.40 16.53
C ARG A 2 14.17 -4.77 15.48
N LEU A 3 14.40 -4.42 14.23
CA LEU A 3 13.49 -4.78 13.14
C LEU A 3 13.49 -6.31 12.98
N THR A 4 12.32 -6.95 13.07
CA THR A 4 12.18 -8.38 12.79
C THR A 4 11.02 -8.62 11.81
N PRO A 5 11.05 -9.71 11.03
CA PRO A 5 9.92 -10.10 10.18
C PRO A 5 8.59 -10.17 10.94
N GLN A 6 8.64 -10.65 12.19
CA GLN A 6 7.46 -10.78 13.04
C GLN A 6 6.88 -9.41 13.43
N CYS A 7 7.71 -8.38 13.63
CA CYS A 7 7.21 -7.04 13.90
C CYS A 7 6.43 -6.48 12.71
N ILE A 8 6.97 -6.60 11.49
CA ILE A 8 6.30 -6.14 10.27
C ILE A 8 4.99 -6.91 10.05
N LYS A 9 5.02 -8.24 10.17
CA LYS A 9 3.81 -9.07 10.07
C LYS A 9 2.75 -8.65 11.09
N LYS A 10 3.14 -8.47 12.36
CA LYS A 10 2.21 -8.04 13.41
C LYS A 10 1.61 -6.66 13.11
N ASP A 11 2.40 -5.73 12.59
CA ASP A 11 1.95 -4.38 12.23
C ASP A 11 0.93 -4.45 11.07
N ILE A 12 1.23 -5.20 10.01
CA ILE A 12 0.29 -5.39 8.88
C ILE A 12 -1.00 -6.07 9.36
N ASP A 13 -0.90 -7.20 10.06
CA ASP A 13 -2.06 -7.97 10.48
C ASP A 13 -2.93 -7.20 11.49
N GLY A 14 -2.31 -6.41 12.38
CA GLY A 14 -3.02 -5.52 13.30
C GLY A 14 -3.80 -4.42 12.56
N LEU A 15 -3.25 -3.89 11.46
CA LEU A 15 -3.96 -2.96 10.59
C LEU A 15 -5.13 -3.63 9.89
N ILE A 16 -4.93 -4.82 9.32
CA ILE A 16 -6.01 -5.60 8.70
C ILE A 16 -7.16 -5.81 9.69
N SER A 17 -6.86 -6.34 10.87
CA SER A 17 -7.88 -6.54 11.93
C SER A 17 -8.60 -5.24 12.27
N LYS A 18 -7.87 -4.12 12.38
CA LYS A 18 -8.48 -2.84 12.72
C LYS A 18 -9.43 -2.32 11.64
N LEU A 19 -9.07 -2.44 10.37
CA LEU A 19 -9.91 -1.98 9.27
C LEU A 19 -11.15 -2.88 9.08
N ILE A 20 -11.04 -4.18 9.40
CA ILE A 20 -12.20 -5.08 9.48
C ILE A 20 -13.12 -4.64 10.62
N GLU A 21 -12.59 -4.39 11.83
CA GLU A 21 -13.39 -3.90 12.98
C GLU A 21 -14.12 -2.59 12.69
N GLN A 22 -13.52 -1.71 11.90
CA GLN A 22 -14.11 -0.43 11.50
C GLN A 22 -15.10 -0.55 10.34
N GLY A 23 -15.29 -1.74 9.77
CA GLY A 23 -16.20 -1.96 8.64
C GLY A 23 -15.71 -1.43 7.29
N VAL A 24 -14.44 -1.01 7.18
CA VAL A 24 -13.89 -0.42 5.93
C VAL A 24 -13.26 -1.47 5.03
N CYS A 25 -12.93 -2.64 5.56
CA CYS A 25 -12.34 -3.76 4.82
C CYS A 25 -13.40 -4.83 4.51
N ASP A 26 -13.72 -5.00 3.23
CA ASP A 26 -14.67 -5.99 2.70
C ASP A 26 -14.05 -7.40 2.62
N ASP A 27 -12.78 -7.48 2.21
CA ASP A 27 -12.06 -8.75 2.08
C ASP A 27 -10.57 -8.58 2.40
N SER A 28 -9.92 -9.63 2.89
CA SER A 28 -8.52 -9.55 3.33
C SER A 28 -7.73 -10.84 3.14
N ASN A 29 -6.41 -10.68 3.01
CA ASN A 29 -5.44 -11.77 3.16
C ASN A 29 -4.36 -11.34 4.17
N PHE A 30 -4.30 -12.06 5.28
CA PHE A 30 -3.28 -11.86 6.31
C PHE A 30 -1.88 -12.19 5.81
N SER A 31 -0.88 -11.56 6.43
CA SER A 31 0.50 -11.67 5.97
C SER A 31 1.09 -13.03 6.28
N ALA A 32 1.97 -13.53 5.42
CA ALA A 32 2.77 -14.73 5.63
C ALA A 32 4.25 -14.38 5.59
N ILE A 33 5.06 -15.06 6.41
CA ILE A 33 6.51 -14.95 6.40
C ILE A 33 7.07 -16.14 5.62
N ARG A 34 7.96 -15.88 4.66
CA ARG A 34 8.65 -16.90 3.87
C ARG A 34 10.15 -16.65 3.95
N CYS A 35 10.93 -17.67 4.29
CA CYS A 35 12.38 -17.58 4.37
C CYS A 35 13.00 -18.41 3.24
N SER A 36 13.90 -17.81 2.47
CA SER A 36 14.65 -18.50 1.42
C SER A 36 15.99 -17.83 1.19
N GLY A 37 17.08 -18.61 1.20
CA GLY A 37 18.43 -18.14 0.86
C GLY A 37 18.92 -16.94 1.67
N GLY A 38 18.67 -16.91 2.99
CA GLY A 38 19.07 -15.79 3.87
C GLY A 38 18.19 -14.54 3.77
N LYS A 39 17.18 -14.54 2.90
CA LYS A 39 16.19 -13.47 2.77
C LYS A 39 14.87 -13.89 3.41
N THR A 40 14.23 -12.94 4.07
CA THR A 40 12.89 -13.13 4.63
C THR A 40 11.91 -12.21 3.94
N GLU A 41 10.90 -12.80 3.32
CA GLU A 41 9.79 -12.07 2.69
C GLU A 41 8.58 -12.08 3.61
N ILE A 42 7.92 -10.92 3.73
CA ILE A 42 6.62 -10.74 4.35
C ILE A 42 5.68 -10.31 3.24
N SER A 43 4.74 -11.18 2.87
CA SER A 43 3.81 -10.99 1.76
C SER A 43 2.45 -11.62 2.09
N PHE A 44 1.58 -11.85 1.10
CA PHE A 44 0.24 -12.39 1.26
C PHE A 44 -0.01 -13.55 0.28
N SER A 45 -1.06 -14.33 0.51
CA SER A 45 -1.49 -15.36 -0.43
C SER A 45 -1.85 -14.75 -1.78
N GLY A 46 -1.29 -15.26 -2.88
CA GLY A 46 -1.53 -14.72 -4.23
C GLY A 46 -0.44 -13.77 -4.73
N ALA A 47 0.52 -13.36 -3.89
CA ALA A 47 1.62 -12.47 -4.29
C ALA A 47 2.45 -13.00 -5.49
N GLN A 48 2.49 -14.32 -5.71
CA GLN A 48 3.14 -14.92 -6.87
C GLN A 48 2.52 -14.54 -8.23
N HIS A 49 1.28 -14.05 -8.23
CA HIS A 49 0.58 -13.68 -9.47
C HIS A 49 0.79 -12.21 -9.88
N LEU A 50 1.49 -11.42 -9.06
CA LEU A 50 1.75 -10.00 -9.33
C LEU A 50 2.57 -9.78 -10.60
N SER A 51 3.56 -10.63 -10.87
CA SER A 51 4.40 -10.54 -12.07
C SER A 51 3.63 -10.81 -13.38
N ILE A 52 2.45 -11.42 -13.28
CA ILE A 52 1.57 -11.73 -14.42
C ILE A 52 0.66 -10.54 -14.73
N ALA A 53 0.21 -9.80 -13.71
CA ALA A 53 -0.71 -8.68 -13.87
C ALA A 53 -0.02 -7.36 -14.28
N LEU A 54 1.31 -7.26 -14.17
CA LEU A 54 2.05 -6.00 -14.34
C LEU A 54 2.78 -5.86 -15.70
N ARG A 55 2.25 -6.47 -16.77
CA ARG A 55 2.84 -6.37 -18.12
C ARG A 55 1.91 -5.54 -19.00
N ASP A 56 2.33 -4.35 -19.46
CA ASP A 56 1.69 -3.50 -20.49
C ASP A 56 0.20 -3.81 -20.77
N ILE A 57 -0.64 -3.69 -19.75
CA ILE A 57 -2.10 -3.85 -19.85
C ILE A 57 -2.77 -2.64 -19.23
N GLU A 58 -3.98 -2.35 -19.71
CA GLU A 58 -4.80 -1.25 -19.20
C GLU A 58 -5.04 -1.38 -17.69
N TYR A 59 -5.16 -0.24 -17.01
CA TYR A 59 -5.32 -0.20 -15.54
C TYR A 59 -6.47 -1.07 -15.06
N THR A 60 -7.61 -1.03 -15.77
CA THR A 60 -8.80 -1.83 -15.44
C THR A 60 -8.54 -3.33 -15.50
N GLU A 61 -7.78 -3.79 -16.50
CA GLU A 61 -7.42 -5.21 -16.65
C GLU A 61 -6.44 -5.64 -15.56
N MET A 62 -5.44 -4.80 -15.27
CA MET A 62 -4.49 -5.03 -14.18
C MET A 62 -5.21 -5.13 -12.84
N TYR A 63 -6.08 -4.17 -12.52
CA TYR A 63 -6.90 -4.19 -11.32
C TYR A 63 -7.75 -5.46 -11.24
N SER A 64 -8.44 -5.84 -12.32
CA SER A 64 -9.31 -7.03 -12.33
C SER A 64 -8.50 -8.30 -12.09
N ALA A 65 -7.32 -8.43 -12.72
CA ALA A 65 -6.42 -9.55 -12.50
C ALA A 65 -5.92 -9.64 -11.04
N LEU A 66 -5.66 -8.50 -10.38
CA LEU A 66 -5.32 -8.45 -8.97
C LEU A 66 -6.50 -8.85 -8.08
N ALA A 67 -7.69 -8.34 -8.38
CA ALA A 67 -8.92 -8.60 -7.64
C ALA A 67 -9.31 -10.10 -7.69
N ASP A 68 -9.38 -10.66 -8.90
CA ASP A 68 -9.80 -12.04 -9.16
C ASP A 68 -8.87 -13.05 -8.48
N LYS A 69 -7.57 -12.78 -8.50
CA LYS A 69 -6.54 -13.65 -7.89
C LYS A 69 -6.32 -13.35 -6.41
N ARG A 70 -7.15 -12.48 -5.82
CA ARG A 70 -7.03 -12.04 -4.42
C ARG A 70 -5.62 -11.55 -4.07
N SER A 71 -4.95 -10.90 -5.01
CA SER A 71 -3.55 -10.49 -4.87
C SER A 71 -3.44 -9.16 -4.12
N TYR A 72 -3.87 -9.13 -2.86
CA TYR A 72 -3.86 -7.96 -1.99
C TYR A 72 -3.89 -8.36 -0.51
N ASN A 73 -3.52 -7.44 0.38
CA ASN A 73 -3.72 -7.59 1.82
C ASN A 73 -5.15 -7.22 2.22
N MET A 74 -5.69 -6.14 1.65
CA MET A 74 -7.03 -5.63 1.96
C MET A 74 -7.72 -5.18 0.68
N LYS A 75 -9.00 -5.48 0.57
CA LYS A 75 -9.94 -4.88 -0.37
C LYS A 75 -10.94 -4.08 0.46
N LEU A 76 -10.99 -2.78 0.20
CA LEU A 76 -11.84 -1.85 0.92
C LEU A 76 -13.28 -1.91 0.38
N ILE A 77 -14.22 -1.33 1.12
CA ILE A 77 -15.65 -1.33 0.77
C ILE A 77 -15.97 -0.74 -0.61
N ASP A 78 -15.17 0.20 -1.09
CA ASP A 78 -15.25 0.81 -2.43
C ASP A 78 -14.58 -0.05 -3.52
N GLY A 79 -14.02 -1.19 -3.14
CA GLY A 79 -13.26 -2.09 -4.00
C GLY A 79 -11.76 -1.78 -4.06
N ALA A 80 -11.27 -0.67 -3.50
CA ALA A 80 -9.85 -0.34 -3.60
C ALA A 80 -8.97 -1.41 -2.94
N LEU A 81 -7.83 -1.73 -3.57
CA LEU A 81 -6.93 -2.77 -3.11
C LEU A 81 -5.67 -2.16 -2.46
N LEU A 82 -5.28 -2.72 -1.31
CA LEU A 82 -4.03 -2.40 -0.63
C LEU A 82 -3.09 -3.61 -0.66
N GLN A 83 -1.85 -3.36 -1.08
CA GLN A 83 -0.76 -4.34 -1.11
C GLN A 83 0.39 -3.84 -0.25
N MET A 84 0.96 -4.73 0.56
CA MET A 84 2.12 -4.48 1.39
C MET A 84 3.04 -5.69 1.34
N MET A 85 4.22 -5.51 0.75
CA MET A 85 5.25 -6.54 0.67
C MET A 85 6.58 -5.98 1.15
N TYR A 86 7.27 -6.77 1.97
CA TYR A 86 8.57 -6.42 2.52
C TYR A 86 9.54 -7.58 2.33
N ARG A 87 10.81 -7.25 2.11
CA ARG A 87 11.91 -8.20 2.08
C ARG A 87 13.03 -7.71 2.98
N LEU A 88 13.44 -8.57 3.89
CA LEU A 88 14.52 -8.35 4.84
C LEU A 88 15.72 -9.23 4.47
N GLU A 89 16.92 -8.72 4.75
CA GLU A 89 18.18 -9.44 4.63
C GLU A 89 19.12 -8.94 5.75
N ASN A 90 19.78 -9.84 6.47
CA ASN A 90 20.69 -9.50 7.58
C ASN A 90 20.10 -8.50 8.60
N ASP A 91 18.84 -8.69 8.98
CA ASP A 91 18.06 -7.82 9.88
C ASP A 91 17.83 -6.38 9.40
N GLY A 92 18.16 -6.08 8.14
CA GLY A 92 17.87 -4.82 7.47
C GLY A 92 16.71 -4.94 6.47
N LEU A 93 16.03 -3.82 6.21
CA LEU A 93 15.11 -3.74 5.09
C LEU A 93 15.91 -3.73 3.78
N LEU A 94 15.65 -4.70 2.91
CA LEU A 94 16.25 -4.79 1.58
C LEU A 94 15.33 -4.18 0.53
N GLN A 95 14.03 -4.44 0.64
CA GLN A 95 13.04 -4.01 -0.35
C GLN A 95 11.65 -3.87 0.29
N HIS A 96 10.84 -2.92 -0.18
CA HIS A 96 9.39 -3.00 -0.03
C HIS A 96 8.67 -2.55 -1.28
N ARG A 97 7.42 -3.00 -1.44
CA ARG A 97 6.47 -2.48 -2.42
C ARG A 97 5.12 -2.37 -1.74
N LEU A 98 4.63 -1.13 -1.64
CA LEU A 98 3.34 -0.80 -1.04
C LEU A 98 2.47 -0.17 -2.11
N GLY A 99 1.34 -0.77 -2.43
CA GLY A 99 0.48 -0.37 -3.55
C GLY A 99 -0.94 -0.08 -3.10
N PHE A 100 -1.51 1.00 -3.62
CA PHE A 100 -2.92 1.34 -3.52
C PHE A 100 -3.52 1.40 -4.92
N TYR A 101 -4.54 0.59 -5.16
CA TYR A 101 -5.18 0.45 -6.46
C TYR A 101 -6.68 0.73 -6.30
N PRO A 102 -7.13 1.97 -6.51
CA PRO A 102 -8.55 2.32 -6.51
C PRO A 102 -9.35 1.48 -7.50
N ALA A 103 -10.61 1.15 -7.19
CA ALA A 103 -11.46 0.49 -8.17
C ALA A 103 -11.63 1.38 -9.43
N PRO A 104 -11.41 0.85 -10.65
CA PRO A 104 -11.53 1.63 -11.90
C PRO A 104 -12.99 2.05 -12.16
N HIS A 105 -13.93 1.26 -11.65
CA HIS A 105 -15.36 1.54 -11.70
C HIS A 105 -15.91 1.40 -10.29
N LEU A 106 -16.47 2.49 -9.76
CA LEU A 106 -17.32 2.41 -8.59
C LEU A 106 -18.57 1.65 -9.02
N ARG A 107 -18.91 0.57 -8.33
CA ARG A 107 -20.12 -0.17 -8.68
C ARG A 107 -21.32 0.79 -8.59
N PRO A 108 -22.12 0.93 -9.66
CA PRO A 108 -23.31 1.77 -9.62
C PRO A 108 -24.26 1.30 -8.51
N PHE A 109 -24.81 2.27 -7.76
CA PHE A 109 -25.87 2.04 -6.76
C PHE A 109 -27.04 1.19 -7.31
N GLN A 110 -27.28 1.25 -8.62
CA GLN A 110 -28.37 0.55 -9.30
C GLN A 110 -28.16 -0.96 -9.45
N ASP A 111 -26.91 -1.46 -9.39
CA ASP A 111 -26.60 -2.86 -9.71
C ASP A 111 -26.73 -3.81 -8.50
N ASP A 112 -26.73 -3.29 -7.27
CA ASP A 112 -26.86 -4.10 -6.04
C ASP A 112 -27.39 -3.29 -4.83
N PRO A 113 -28.64 -2.79 -4.88
CA PRO A 113 -29.21 -1.90 -3.87
C PRO A 113 -29.05 -2.42 -2.44
N ASP A 114 -29.18 -3.74 -2.24
CA ASP A 114 -29.18 -4.35 -0.90
C ASP A 114 -27.79 -4.34 -0.22
N THR A 115 -26.70 -4.32 -0.98
CA THR A 115 -25.35 -4.06 -0.45
C THR A 115 -25.14 -2.56 -0.14
N TYR A 116 -25.88 -1.66 -0.80
CA TYR A 116 -25.76 -0.20 -0.64
C TYR A 116 -26.70 0.43 0.40
N VAL A 117 -27.76 -0.28 0.83
CA VAL A 117 -28.87 0.31 1.62
C VAL A 117 -28.46 0.75 3.04
N CYS A 118 -27.26 0.44 3.54
CA CYS A 118 -26.94 0.69 4.95
C CYS A 118 -25.61 1.40 5.28
N ASP A 119 -24.75 1.80 4.35
CA ASP A 119 -23.48 2.44 4.72
C ASP A 119 -23.36 3.90 4.23
N ALA A 120 -23.72 4.84 5.10
CA ALA A 120 -23.47 6.27 4.90
C ALA A 120 -22.00 6.56 4.53
N LEU A 121 -21.10 5.74 5.05
CA LEU A 121 -19.68 5.76 4.74
C LEU A 121 -19.38 5.57 3.24
N PHE A 122 -20.04 4.61 2.59
CA PHE A 122 -19.81 4.30 1.18
C PHE A 122 -20.29 5.43 0.27
N ILE A 123 -21.45 6.02 0.57
CA ILE A 123 -22.01 7.15 -0.19
C ILE A 123 -21.04 8.34 -0.16
N GLU A 124 -20.47 8.68 1.01
CA GLU A 124 -19.52 9.80 1.13
C GLU A 124 -18.20 9.56 0.38
N ILE A 125 -17.74 8.30 0.29
CA ILE A 125 -16.54 7.92 -0.47
C ILE A 125 -16.82 8.00 -1.98
N VAL A 126 -17.96 7.48 -2.43
CA VAL A 126 -18.33 7.35 -3.86
C VAL A 126 -18.76 8.68 -4.49
N GLU A 127 -19.35 9.61 -3.73
CA GLU A 127 -19.71 10.94 -4.24
C GLU A 127 -18.48 11.76 -4.72
N ARG A 128 -17.27 11.36 -4.30
CA ARG A 128 -16.04 11.99 -4.76
C ARG A 128 -15.76 11.55 -6.20
N ARG A 129 -15.85 12.49 -7.15
CA ARG A 129 -15.41 12.31 -8.56
C ARG A 129 -13.87 12.19 -8.66
N ILE A 130 -13.30 11.18 -8.02
CA ILE A 130 -11.87 10.90 -8.04
C ILE A 130 -11.59 10.13 -9.32
N VAL A 131 -10.63 10.60 -10.11
CA VAL A 131 -10.08 9.80 -11.21
C VAL A 131 -9.26 8.68 -10.56
N PRO A 132 -9.62 7.40 -10.74
CA PRO A 132 -8.89 6.30 -10.11
C PRO A 132 -7.53 6.14 -10.78
N PHE A 133 -6.45 6.26 -10.00
CA PHE A 133 -5.10 5.94 -10.46
C PHE A 133 -4.30 5.26 -9.35
N PRO A 134 -3.40 4.33 -9.70
CA PRO A 134 -2.62 3.61 -8.71
C PRO A 134 -1.57 4.51 -8.05
N LEU A 135 -1.32 4.27 -6.77
CA LEU A 135 -0.21 4.84 -6.02
C LEU A 135 0.71 3.72 -5.58
N ARG A 136 2.03 3.92 -5.68
CA ARG A 136 2.99 2.93 -5.19
C ARG A 136 4.17 3.57 -4.49
N PHE A 137 4.46 3.09 -3.29
CA PHE A 137 5.70 3.37 -2.57
C PHE A 137 6.64 2.18 -2.72
N ASP A 138 7.76 2.38 -3.39
CA ASP A 138 8.79 1.36 -3.57
C ASP A 138 10.02 1.74 -2.73
N PHE A 139 10.69 0.73 -2.22
CA PHE A 139 12.04 0.83 -1.67
C PHE A 139 12.89 -0.31 -2.17
N ASP A 140 14.13 -0.02 -2.60
CA ASP A 140 15.07 -1.03 -3.06
C ASP A 140 16.53 -0.64 -2.74
N ALA A 141 17.13 -1.37 -1.80
CA ALA A 141 18.52 -1.18 -1.39
C ALA A 141 19.50 -2.12 -2.09
N ARG A 142 19.05 -2.92 -3.06
CA ARG A 142 19.96 -3.83 -3.79
C ARG A 142 20.94 -3.02 -4.63
N GLU A 143 22.20 -3.42 -4.60
CA GLU A 143 23.26 -2.81 -5.38
C GLU A 143 22.93 -2.82 -6.88
N GLY A 144 23.18 -1.70 -7.55
CA GLY A 144 22.94 -1.52 -8.99
C GLY A 144 21.50 -1.24 -9.40
N ILE A 145 20.53 -1.19 -8.47
CA ILE A 145 19.12 -0.85 -8.79
C ILE A 145 18.87 0.65 -8.75
N TYR A 146 19.37 1.34 -7.74
CA TYR A 146 19.14 2.77 -7.52
C TYR A 146 20.16 3.62 -8.27
N VAL A 147 19.71 4.80 -8.73
CA VAL A 147 20.53 5.80 -9.41
C VAL A 147 20.14 7.15 -8.83
N ASP A 148 21.09 7.83 -8.18
CA ASP A 148 20.83 9.11 -7.49
C ASP A 148 20.16 10.13 -8.43
N GLY A 149 19.04 10.70 -8.00
CA GLY A 149 18.24 11.66 -8.77
C GLY A 149 17.39 11.09 -9.91
N ALA A 150 17.61 9.84 -10.35
CA ALA A 150 16.86 9.23 -11.45
C ALA A 150 15.99 8.03 -11.01
N HIS A 151 16.48 7.25 -10.06
CA HIS A 151 15.80 6.11 -9.47
C HIS A 151 16.14 6.05 -7.97
N PRO A 152 15.48 6.88 -7.14
CA PRO A 152 15.76 6.94 -5.71
C PRO A 152 15.53 5.60 -5.01
N LYS A 153 16.32 5.34 -3.95
CA LYS A 153 16.17 4.12 -3.14
C LYS A 153 14.75 3.97 -2.61
N SER A 154 14.13 5.06 -2.16
CA SER A 154 12.71 5.11 -1.78
C SER A 154 12.01 6.17 -2.61
N HIS A 155 10.91 5.81 -3.26
CA HIS A 155 10.16 6.72 -4.12
C HIS A 155 8.66 6.41 -4.17
N LEU A 156 7.88 7.45 -4.48
CA LEU A 156 6.47 7.38 -4.79
C LEU A 156 6.28 7.42 -6.32
N THR A 157 5.49 6.48 -6.82
CA THR A 157 5.01 6.42 -8.20
C THR A 157 3.52 6.78 -8.21
N LEU A 158 3.12 7.68 -9.11
CA LEU A 158 1.73 8.07 -9.35
C LEU A 158 1.31 7.59 -10.74
N GLY A 159 0.27 6.76 -10.81
CA GLY A 159 -0.15 6.14 -12.06
C GLY A 159 0.87 5.13 -12.59
N ASP A 160 0.69 4.74 -13.86
CA ASP A 160 1.65 3.90 -14.58
C ASP A 160 2.55 4.73 -15.51
N VAL A 161 3.00 5.89 -15.01
CA VAL A 161 3.84 6.81 -15.77
C VAL A 161 5.30 6.38 -15.66
N THR A 162 5.87 5.93 -16.77
CA THR A 162 7.30 5.59 -16.85
C THR A 162 8.15 6.77 -16.41
N GLY A 163 9.02 6.55 -15.41
CA GLY A 163 9.91 7.59 -14.87
C GLY A 163 9.30 8.45 -13.77
N CYS A 164 8.01 8.30 -13.43
CA CYS A 164 7.43 8.98 -12.26
C CYS A 164 7.98 8.36 -10.97
N ARG A 165 9.02 8.98 -10.40
CA ARG A 165 9.69 8.53 -9.19
C ARG A 165 9.99 9.73 -8.29
N ILE A 166 8.98 10.15 -7.54
CA ILE A 166 9.13 11.25 -6.59
C ILE A 166 9.94 10.73 -5.40
N PRO A 167 11.11 11.30 -5.06
CA PRO A 167 11.92 10.82 -3.95
C PRO A 167 11.16 10.85 -2.62
N VAL A 168 11.44 9.87 -1.76
CA VAL A 168 10.88 9.78 -0.40
C VAL A 168 12.04 9.71 0.59
N SER A 169 11.93 10.44 1.70
CA SER A 169 13.02 10.60 2.68
C SER A 169 13.51 9.28 3.28
N ALA A 170 12.61 8.31 3.42
CA ALA A 170 12.86 7.02 4.04
C ALA A 170 11.83 5.97 3.56
N PRO A 171 12.11 4.67 3.67
CA PRO A 171 11.13 3.61 3.40
C PRO A 171 9.91 3.76 4.30
N LEU A 172 8.73 3.31 3.88
CA LEU A 172 7.49 3.42 4.67
C LEU A 172 7.25 2.17 5.52
N THR A 173 6.76 2.36 6.73
CA THR A 173 6.17 1.29 7.56
C THR A 173 4.75 0.95 7.10
N PRO A 174 4.23 -0.25 7.44
CA PRO A 174 2.84 -0.60 7.19
C PRO A 174 1.89 0.46 7.75
N ARG A 175 2.14 0.88 9.00
CA ARG A 175 1.33 1.87 9.68
C ARG A 175 1.31 3.24 8.99
N TRP A 176 2.44 3.76 8.49
CA TRP A 176 2.45 5.03 7.74
C TRP A 176 1.74 4.93 6.41
N PHE A 177 1.91 3.83 5.69
CA PHE A 177 1.25 3.62 4.40
C PHE A 177 -0.27 3.57 4.55
N VAL A 178 -0.79 2.77 5.49
CA VAL A 178 -2.23 2.70 5.74
C VAL A 178 -2.78 4.04 6.25
N GLU A 179 -2.03 4.76 7.10
CA GLU A 179 -2.44 6.12 7.50
C GLU A 179 -2.59 7.05 6.32
N PHE A 180 -1.60 7.06 5.42
CA PHE A 180 -1.58 7.95 4.27
C PHE A 180 -2.81 7.71 3.41
N ILE A 181 -3.14 6.44 3.14
CA ILE A 181 -4.34 6.11 2.37
C ILE A 181 -5.61 6.56 3.10
N LEU A 182 -5.78 6.18 4.36
CA LEU A 182 -6.99 6.52 5.09
C LEU A 182 -7.14 8.04 5.24
N ARG A 183 -6.07 8.75 5.63
CA ARG A 183 -6.08 10.19 5.84
C ARG A 183 -6.43 11.00 4.60
N HIS A 184 -5.93 10.58 3.43
CA HIS A 184 -6.09 11.38 2.21
C HIS A 184 -7.27 10.95 1.36
N PHE A 185 -7.71 9.68 1.44
CA PHE A 185 -8.76 9.14 0.58
C PHE A 185 -10.05 8.81 1.33
N TYR A 186 -10.00 8.41 2.60
CA TYR A 186 -11.16 7.87 3.34
C TYR A 186 -11.59 8.70 4.55
N GLN A 187 -10.72 9.53 5.11
CA GLN A 187 -11.05 10.35 6.28
C GLN A 187 -12.09 11.39 5.89
N THR A 188 -13.11 11.51 6.73
CA THR A 188 -14.18 12.50 6.55
C THR A 188 -14.45 13.25 7.86
N LYS A 189 -15.38 14.20 7.84
CA LYS A 189 -15.79 14.87 9.09
C LYS A 189 -16.62 13.95 10.00
N GLN A 190 -17.25 12.94 9.41
CA GLN A 190 -18.21 12.05 10.06
C GLN A 190 -17.55 10.75 10.49
N HIS A 191 -16.52 10.31 9.76
CA HIS A 191 -15.82 9.06 10.01
C HIS A 191 -14.33 9.27 10.27
N ASP A 192 -13.89 8.79 11.45
CA ASP A 192 -12.49 8.78 11.85
C ASP A 192 -11.90 7.37 11.81
N PHE A 193 -11.08 7.13 10.80
CA PHE A 193 -10.39 5.85 10.61
C PHE A 193 -8.98 5.83 11.19
N ILE A 194 -8.46 6.97 11.65
CA ILE A 194 -7.05 7.11 12.02
C ILE A 194 -6.85 6.92 13.52
N SER A 195 -7.70 7.52 14.37
CA SER A 195 -7.48 7.53 15.82
C SER A 195 -7.50 6.14 16.45
N GLY A 196 -8.20 5.20 15.81
CA GLY A 196 -8.28 3.80 16.26
C GLY A 196 -7.11 2.91 15.79
N LEU A 197 -6.22 3.40 14.92
CA LEU A 197 -5.15 2.57 14.38
C LEU A 197 -4.08 2.25 15.43
N PRO A 198 -3.39 1.09 15.31
CA PRO A 198 -2.25 0.76 16.18
C PRO A 198 -1.20 1.88 16.21
N GLN A 199 -0.48 2.03 17.31
CA GLN A 199 0.60 3.02 17.40
C GLN A 199 1.76 2.68 16.44
N HIS A 200 2.43 3.72 15.95
CA HIS A 200 3.67 3.57 15.17
C HIS A 200 4.74 2.87 16.03
N SER A 201 5.07 1.63 15.65
CA SER A 201 5.98 0.76 16.43
C SER A 201 7.32 0.48 15.75
N ILE A 202 7.41 0.79 14.44
CA ILE A 202 8.58 0.55 13.59
C ILE A 202 9.06 1.91 13.06
N LYS A 203 10.38 2.04 12.88
CA LYS A 203 10.99 3.18 12.18
C LYS A 203 12.07 2.65 11.22
N PHE A 204 12.14 3.24 10.04
CA PHE A 204 13.20 2.96 9.08
C PHE A 204 14.21 4.10 9.04
N ALA A 205 15.46 3.79 8.72
CA ALA A 205 16.49 4.81 8.55
C ALA A 205 16.21 5.63 7.28
N THR A 206 16.63 6.89 7.29
CA THR A 206 16.60 7.76 6.11
C THR A 206 17.42 7.15 4.98
N SER A 207 16.86 7.13 3.78
CA SER A 207 17.51 6.58 2.59
C SER A 207 17.77 7.60 1.49
N ILE A 208 17.18 8.79 1.61
CA ILE A 208 17.31 9.88 0.64
C ILE A 208 18.75 10.42 0.60
N THR A 209 19.25 10.72 -0.59
CA THR A 209 20.56 11.38 -0.75
C THR A 209 20.47 12.89 -0.52
N ARG A 210 21.62 13.57 -0.44
CA ARG A 210 21.64 15.04 -0.39
C ARG A 210 21.05 15.65 -1.66
N HIS A 211 21.42 15.10 -2.82
CA HIS A 211 20.93 15.56 -4.11
C HIS A 211 19.41 15.38 -4.23
N GLU A 212 18.88 14.21 -3.83
CA GLU A 212 17.44 13.97 -3.82
C GLU A 212 16.68 14.89 -2.84
N ALA A 213 17.31 15.25 -1.71
CA ALA A 213 16.73 16.17 -0.74
C ALA A 213 16.66 17.64 -1.24
N ASP A 214 17.49 18.00 -2.23
CA ASP A 214 17.42 19.30 -2.91
C ASP A 214 16.30 19.35 -3.98
N LEU A 215 15.68 18.21 -4.29
CA LEU A 215 14.52 18.11 -5.18
C LEU A 215 13.20 18.18 -4.40
N MET A 216 12.08 18.38 -5.10
CA MET A 216 10.76 18.22 -4.50
C MET A 216 10.55 16.74 -4.14
N HIS A 217 10.44 16.47 -2.83
CA HIS A 217 10.37 15.12 -2.28
C HIS A 217 9.32 15.02 -1.17
N LEU A 218 8.98 13.79 -0.79
CA LEU A 218 8.05 13.51 0.30
C LEU A 218 8.83 13.10 1.56
N VAL A 219 8.49 13.68 2.71
CA VAL A 219 9.15 13.40 3.99
C VAL A 219 8.27 12.49 4.84
N ILE A 220 8.82 11.35 5.26
CA ILE A 220 8.20 10.47 6.27
C ILE A 220 8.59 10.94 7.68
N PRO A 221 7.63 11.17 8.59
CA PRO A 221 7.90 11.72 9.92
C PRO A 221 8.29 10.62 10.92
N TYR A 222 9.52 10.10 10.78
CA TYR A 222 10.12 9.17 11.74
C TYR A 222 10.73 9.86 12.97
#